data_AF-A0A7V4IY33-F1
#
_entry.id   AF-A0A7V4IY33-F1
#
_cell.length_a   1.000
_cell.length_b   1.000
_cell.length_c   1.000
_cell.angle_alpha   90.00
_cell.angle_beta   90.00
_cell.angle_gamma   90.00
#
_symmetry.space_group_name_H-M   'P 1'
#
loop_
_entity.id
_entity.type
_entity.pdbx_description
1 polymer ?
#
loop_
_entity_poly.entity_id
_entity_poly.type
_entity_poly.pdbx_seq_one_letter_code
_entity_poly.pdbx_strand_id
1 'polypeptide(L)'
;MSVLWRACLGAVLALLASGAGAVTLRNAHLEVELDEARGTLTRVVDLPTGKVLSGTPDCAEPFRLVLRTPENTITIVRGGPAPRWEQTDARATAEWRGPLNDESGQTHNLHVRVTYSLAGSDLRL
;
A
#
# COMPACT_ATOMS: atom_id res chain seq x y z
N MET A 1 4.06 47.71 -28.54
CA MET A 1 4.04 47.38 -27.09
C MET A 1 2.65 46.86 -26.75
N SER A 2 2.54 45.55 -26.52
CA SER A 2 1.53 44.90 -25.66
C SER A 2 1.88 43.41 -25.63
N VAL A 3 2.46 43.00 -24.51
CA VAL A 3 2.82 41.61 -24.19
C VAL A 3 1.61 41.00 -23.47
N LEU A 4 1.05 39.92 -23.98
CA LEU A 4 0.20 39.02 -23.21
C LEU A 4 0.59 37.58 -23.52
N TRP A 5 1.48 37.05 -22.67
CA TRP A 5 1.72 35.63 -22.55
C TRP A 5 0.65 35.04 -21.63
N ARG A 6 -0.16 34.12 -22.17
CA ARG A 6 -0.95 33.16 -21.38
C ARG A 6 -0.89 31.81 -22.08
N ALA A 7 0.19 31.08 -21.82
CA ALA A 7 0.22 29.64 -22.00
C ALA A 7 0.50 29.06 -20.61
N CYS A 8 -0.55 28.80 -19.84
CA CYS A 8 -0.45 28.03 -18.61
C CYS A 8 -1.02 26.64 -18.85
N LEU A 9 -0.06 25.71 -18.91
CA LEU A 9 -0.06 24.33 -18.41
C LEU A 9 -1.06 23.35 -19.01
N GLY A 10 -0.47 22.31 -19.61
CA GLY A 10 -1.13 21.13 -20.09
C GLY A 10 -1.88 20.39 -18.98
N ALA A 11 -3.13 20.08 -19.27
CA ALA A 11 -3.83 18.99 -18.62
C ALA A 11 -3.27 17.67 -19.17
N VAL A 12 -2.28 17.09 -18.47
CA VAL A 12 -1.99 15.67 -18.62
C VAL A 12 -3.12 14.92 -17.92
N LEU A 13 -3.89 14.19 -18.70
CA LEU A 13 -4.90 13.22 -18.26
C LEU A 13 -4.27 12.22 -17.29
N ALA A 14 -4.92 11.98 -16.16
CA ALA A 14 -4.86 10.68 -15.49
C ALA A 14 -6.28 10.30 -15.09
N LEU A 15 -6.98 9.66 -16.05
CA LEU A 15 -8.19 8.91 -15.77
C LEU A 15 -7.77 7.67 -14.98
N LEU A 16 -7.85 7.70 -13.65
CA LEU A 16 -7.66 6.52 -12.83
C LEU A 16 -9.03 6.00 -12.40
N ALA A 17 -9.35 4.82 -12.92
CA ALA A 17 -10.52 4.04 -12.56
C ALA A 17 -10.64 3.95 -11.03
N SER A 18 -11.81 4.27 -10.49
CA SER A 18 -12.18 3.94 -9.11
C SER A 18 -12.36 2.42 -9.01
N GLY A 19 -11.25 1.68 -8.91
CA GLY A 19 -11.24 0.24 -8.79
C GLY A 19 -11.07 -0.19 -7.35
N ALA A 20 -12.14 -0.73 -6.75
CA ALA A 20 -12.22 -1.25 -5.37
C ALA A 20 -11.89 -0.19 -4.28
N GLY A 21 -12.47 -0.32 -3.09
CA GLY A 21 -12.26 0.66 -2.04
C GLY A 21 -10.77 0.84 -1.72
N ALA A 22 -10.37 2.08 -1.47
CA ALA A 22 -9.00 2.44 -1.14
C ALA A 22 -8.95 2.91 0.30
N VAL A 23 -8.02 2.35 1.08
CA VAL A 23 -7.70 2.88 2.41
C VAL A 23 -6.68 4.00 2.22
N THR A 24 -7.09 5.23 2.51
CA THR A 24 -6.24 6.41 2.32
C THR A 24 -5.77 6.96 3.65
N LEU A 25 -4.46 7.10 3.81
CA LEU A 25 -3.83 7.81 4.91
C LEU A 25 -3.34 9.16 4.43
N ARG A 26 -3.51 10.21 5.25
CA ARG A 26 -3.10 11.55 4.86
C ARG A 26 -2.55 12.35 6.04
N ASN A 27 -1.48 13.09 5.80
CA ASN A 27 -1.03 14.17 6.66
C ASN A 27 -0.79 15.44 5.82
N ALA A 28 -0.15 16.47 6.40
CA ALA A 28 0.12 17.73 5.70
C ALA A 28 1.09 17.59 4.50
N HIS A 29 1.84 16.50 4.40
CA HIS A 29 2.95 16.32 3.47
C HIS A 29 2.79 15.10 2.56
N LEU A 30 2.11 14.06 3.03
CA LEU A 30 2.01 12.78 2.37
C LEU A 30 0.55 12.33 2.28
N GLU A 31 0.24 11.70 1.15
CA GLU A 31 -0.97 10.90 0.96
C GLU A 31 -0.54 9.49 0.54
N VAL A 32 -1.06 8.48 1.22
CA VAL A 32 -0.76 7.06 0.93
C VAL A 32 -2.06 6.35 0.67
N GLU A 33 -2.12 5.62 -0.43
CA GLU A 33 -3.25 4.78 -0.80
C GLU A 33 -2.85 3.31 -0.66
N LEU A 34 -3.76 2.54 -0.06
CA LEU A 34 -3.66 1.11 0.12
C LEU A 34 -4.87 0.44 -0.57
N ASP A 35 -4.64 -0.69 -1.23
CA ASP A 35 -5.70 -1.56 -1.73
C ASP A 35 -6.44 -2.17 -0.53
N GLU A 36 -7.72 -1.83 -0.35
CA GLU A 36 -8.51 -2.33 0.79
C GLU A 36 -8.67 -3.85 0.73
N ALA A 37 -8.82 -4.43 -0.47
CA ALA A 37 -9.03 -5.85 -0.64
C ALA A 37 -7.76 -6.67 -0.41
N ARG A 38 -6.57 -6.09 -0.60
CA ARG A 38 -5.30 -6.82 -0.53
C ARG A 38 -4.38 -6.36 0.58
N GLY A 39 -4.59 -5.20 1.19
CA GLY A 39 -3.64 -4.63 2.15
C GLY A 39 -2.34 -4.13 1.51
N THR A 40 -2.31 -3.93 0.19
CA THR A 40 -1.08 -3.56 -0.53
C THR A 40 -0.96 -2.06 -0.65
N LEU A 41 0.25 -1.52 -0.55
CA LEU A 41 0.50 -0.11 -0.84
C LEU A 41 0.49 0.11 -2.36
N THR A 42 -0.42 0.96 -2.83
CA THR A 42 -0.62 1.21 -4.27
C THR A 42 0.01 2.52 -4.70
N ARG A 43 0.00 3.54 -3.82
CA ARG A 43 0.49 4.86 -4.15
C ARG A 43 0.97 5.63 -2.93
N VAL A 44 2.04 6.42 -3.11
CA VAL A 44 2.50 7.47 -2.18
C VAL A 44 2.64 8.76 -2.95
N VAL A 45 2.09 9.84 -2.41
CA VAL A 45 2.17 11.19 -2.97
C VAL A 45 2.89 12.09 -1.99
N ASP A 46 3.93 12.76 -2.45
CA ASP A 46 4.54 13.93 -1.80
C ASP A 46 3.74 15.17 -2.22
N LEU A 47 2.96 15.72 -1.29
CA LEU A 47 2.04 16.84 -1.56
C LEU A 47 2.79 18.14 -1.89
N PRO A 48 3.87 18.54 -1.19
CA PRO A 48 4.69 19.69 -1.56
C PRO A 48 5.25 19.65 -2.99
N THR A 49 5.76 18.50 -3.44
CA THR A 49 6.44 18.40 -4.73
C THR A 49 5.55 17.86 -5.85
N GLY A 50 4.41 17.26 -5.51
CA GLY A 50 3.54 16.52 -6.42
C GLY A 50 4.13 15.19 -6.89
N LYS A 51 5.27 14.75 -6.33
CA LYS A 51 5.93 13.49 -6.72
C LYS A 51 5.06 12.30 -6.32
N VAL A 52 4.86 11.37 -7.26
CA VAL A 52 4.09 10.15 -7.04
C VAL A 52 5.01 8.94 -7.14
N LEU A 53 4.96 8.07 -6.13
CA LEU A 53 5.45 6.71 -6.21
C LEU A 53 4.26 5.78 -6.39
N SER A 54 4.29 4.96 -7.42
CA SER A 54 3.27 3.94 -7.68
C SER A 54 3.87 2.56 -7.43
N GLY A 55 3.13 1.71 -6.72
CA GLY A 55 3.48 0.30 -6.60
C GLY A 55 3.40 -0.38 -7.96
N THR A 56 4.35 -1.27 -8.25
CA THR A 56 4.25 -2.16 -9.42
C THR A 56 3.31 -3.32 -9.07
N PRO A 57 2.31 -3.64 -9.91
CA PRO A 57 1.37 -4.73 -9.65
C PRO A 57 2.05 -6.08 -9.37
N ASP A 58 3.19 -6.32 -10.02
CA ASP A 58 3.96 -7.56 -9.91
C ASP A 58 4.78 -7.68 -8.62
N CYS A 59 4.88 -6.62 -7.82
CA CYS A 59 5.61 -6.61 -6.54
C CYS A 59 4.73 -6.19 -5.35
N ALA A 60 3.44 -5.94 -5.58
CA ALA A 60 2.50 -5.52 -4.56
C ALA A 60 1.96 -6.74 -3.79
N GLU A 61 2.80 -7.34 -2.95
CA GLU A 61 2.37 -8.24 -1.89
C GLU A 61 2.22 -7.46 -0.59
N PRO A 62 1.16 -7.66 0.21
CA PRO A 62 1.02 -6.95 1.48
C PRO A 62 2.08 -7.40 2.49
N PHE A 63 2.45 -8.68 2.44
CA PHE A 63 3.58 -9.24 3.18
C PHE A 63 3.99 -10.58 2.58
N ARG A 64 5.24 -10.98 2.87
CA ARG A 64 5.79 -12.32 2.63
C ARG A 64 6.53 -12.79 3.88
N LEU A 65 6.02 -13.84 4.52
CA LEU A 65 6.67 -14.48 5.65
C LEU A 65 7.50 -15.66 5.18
N VAL A 66 8.80 -15.64 5.50
CA VAL A 66 9.71 -16.76 5.28
C VAL A 66 9.90 -17.48 6.61
N LEU A 67 9.32 -18.67 6.73
CA LEU A 67 9.37 -19.50 7.91
C LEU A 67 10.37 -20.62 7.69
N ARG A 68 11.12 -20.95 8.74
CA ARG A 68 12.01 -22.12 8.75
C ARG A 68 11.45 -23.15 9.71
N THR A 69 11.20 -24.36 9.23
CA THR A 69 10.75 -25.47 10.08
C THR A 69 11.93 -26.06 10.87
N PRO A 70 11.67 -26.81 11.95
CA PRO A 70 12.72 -27.51 12.70
C PRO A 70 13.60 -28.43 11.83
N GLU A 71 13.02 -28.97 10.75
CA GLU A 71 13.70 -29.83 9.76
C GLU A 71 14.54 -29.02 8.75
N ASN A 72 14.69 -27.72 8.99
CA ASN A 72 15.44 -26.79 8.13
C ASN A 72 14.82 -26.56 6.74
N THR A 73 13.52 -26.86 6.59
CA THR A 73 12.76 -26.56 5.37
C THR A 73 12.29 -25.11 5.38
N ILE A 74 12.25 -24.47 4.20
CA ILE A 74 11.73 -23.10 4.04
C ILE A 74 10.27 -23.19 3.57
N THR A 75 9.39 -22.50 4.29
CA THR A 75 7.98 -22.34 3.95
C THR A 75 7.68 -20.86 3.77
N ILE A 76 6.92 -20.50 2.74
CA ILE A 76 6.59 -19.11 2.43
C ILE A 76 5.08 -18.91 2.56
N VAL A 77 4.66 -18.01 3.45
CA VAL A 77 3.26 -17.59 3.61
C VAL A 77 3.13 -16.18 3.04
N ARG A 78 2.23 -16.01 2.06
CA ARG A 78 1.92 -14.72 1.44
C ARG A 78 0.62 -14.17 2.00
N GLY A 79 0.49 -12.85 2.03
CA GLY A 79 -0.78 -12.25 2.41
C GLY A 79 -1.88 -12.58 1.42
N GLY A 80 -3.01 -13.03 1.97
CA GLY A 80 -4.22 -13.34 1.22
C GLY A 80 -5.13 -12.13 1.05
N PRO A 81 -6.28 -12.30 0.37
CA PRO A 81 -7.27 -11.25 0.24
C PRO A 81 -7.98 -10.96 1.58
N ALA A 82 -8.68 -9.82 1.59
CA ALA A 82 -9.62 -9.37 2.61
C ALA A 82 -9.04 -9.27 4.04
N PRO A 83 -7.98 -8.46 4.27
CA PRO A 83 -7.62 -8.11 5.64
C PRO A 83 -8.78 -7.37 6.32
N ARG A 84 -8.86 -7.53 7.64
CA ARG A 84 -9.69 -6.65 8.47
C ARG A 84 -8.94 -5.34 8.68
N TRP A 85 -9.61 -4.23 8.46
CA TRP A 85 -9.04 -2.91 8.67
C TRP A 85 -9.46 -2.26 9.99
N GLU A 86 -8.53 -1.52 10.57
CA GLU A 86 -8.76 -0.50 11.57
C GLU A 86 -7.99 0.76 11.13
N GLN A 87 -8.66 1.91 11.08
CA GLN A 87 -8.09 3.13 10.52
C GLN A 87 -8.38 4.37 11.37
N THR A 88 -7.38 5.25 11.42
CA THR A 88 -7.47 6.67 11.78
C THR A 88 -6.85 7.51 10.66
N ASP A 89 -6.90 8.84 10.76
CA ASP A 89 -6.43 9.75 9.69
C ASP A 89 -4.96 9.51 9.26
N ALA A 90 -4.09 9.18 10.20
CA ALA A 90 -2.64 9.02 9.97
C ALA A 90 -2.14 7.57 10.13
N ARG A 91 -3.01 6.62 10.47
CA ARG A 91 -2.63 5.22 10.70
C ARG A 91 -3.69 4.26 10.19
N ALA A 92 -3.27 3.20 9.51
CA ALA A 92 -4.12 2.07 9.15
C ALA A 92 -3.46 0.78 9.61
N THR A 93 -4.27 -0.17 10.04
CA THR A 93 -3.85 -1.51 10.41
C THR A 93 -4.65 -2.53 9.62
N ALA A 94 -3.96 -3.36 8.85
CA ALA A 94 -4.51 -4.51 8.16
C ALA A 94 -4.22 -5.78 8.98
N GLU A 95 -5.25 -6.56 9.28
CA GLU A 95 -5.14 -7.79 10.04
C GLU A 95 -5.65 -8.99 9.23
N TRP A 96 -4.74 -9.94 8.95
CA TRP A 96 -5.06 -11.26 8.41
C TRP A 96 -5.15 -12.23 9.58
N ARG A 97 -6.39 -12.54 9.96
CA ARG A 97 -6.66 -13.57 10.97
C ARG A 97 -6.50 -14.93 10.32
N GLY A 98 -5.80 -15.82 11.02
CA GLY A 98 -5.58 -17.17 10.58
C GLY A 98 -6.89 -17.96 10.46
N PRO A 99 -6.83 -19.13 9.81
CA PRO A 99 -5.60 -19.76 9.34
C PRO A 99 -5.13 -19.22 7.96
N LEU A 100 -3.81 -19.25 7.71
CA LEU A 100 -3.17 -18.78 6.48
C LEU A 100 -2.52 -19.94 5.73
N ASN A 101 -2.54 -19.91 4.41
CA ASN A 101 -1.92 -20.94 3.59
C ASN A 101 -0.53 -20.51 3.12
N ASP A 102 0.39 -21.47 3.03
CA ASP A 102 1.65 -21.26 2.34
C ASP A 102 1.55 -21.50 0.82
N GLU A 103 2.66 -21.29 0.11
CA GLU A 103 2.76 -21.51 -1.34
C GLU A 103 2.48 -22.97 -1.78
N SER A 104 2.60 -23.94 -0.87
CA SER A 104 2.26 -25.34 -1.14
C SER A 104 0.78 -25.67 -0.90
N GLY A 105 0.01 -24.71 -0.38
CA GLY A 105 -1.38 -24.89 0.03
C GLY A 105 -1.55 -25.47 1.43
N GLN A 106 -0.47 -25.67 2.19
CA GLN A 106 -0.54 -26.12 3.57
C GLN A 106 -1.04 -24.98 4.46
N THR A 107 -1.96 -25.32 5.36
CA THR A 107 -2.59 -24.38 6.28
C THR A 107 -1.79 -24.24 7.58
N HIS A 108 -1.56 -23.00 7.99
CA HIS A 108 -0.82 -22.61 9.19
C HIS A 108 -1.70 -21.75 10.09
N ASN A 109 -1.70 -22.03 11.39
CA ASN A 109 -2.42 -21.22 12.37
C ASN A 109 -1.61 -19.96 12.73
N LEU A 110 -1.53 -19.03 11.78
CA LEU A 110 -0.76 -17.79 11.88
C LEU A 110 -1.68 -16.60 11.72
N HIS A 111 -1.40 -15.55 12.49
CA HIS A 111 -2.07 -14.27 12.41
C HIS A 111 -1.03 -13.22 12.03
N VAL A 112 -1.35 -12.37 11.05
CA VAL A 112 -0.46 -11.30 10.60
C VAL A 112 -1.16 -9.97 10.74
N ARG A 113 -0.45 -8.99 11.30
CA ARG A 113 -0.90 -7.62 11.43
C ARG A 113 0.16 -6.70 10.83
N VAL A 114 -0.24 -5.88 9.88
CA VAL A 114 0.60 -4.86 9.27
C VAL A 114 0.02 -3.48 9.61
N THR A 115 0.84 -2.62 10.17
CA THR A 115 0.45 -1.25 10.52
C THR A 115 1.23 -0.26 9.66
N TYR A 116 0.48 0.57 8.94
CA TYR A 116 0.97 1.73 8.20
C TYR A 116 0.79 2.97 9.07
N SER A 117 1.81 3.81 9.18
CA SER A 117 1.73 5.06 9.93
C SER A 117 2.48 6.15 9.19
N LEU A 118 1.83 7.29 8.99
CA LEU A 118 2.48 8.46 8.41
C LEU A 118 3.25 9.19 9.51
N ALA A 119 4.57 9.08 9.46
CA ALA A 119 5.49 9.81 10.32
C ALA A 119 6.38 10.72 9.46
N GLY A 120 6.59 11.95 9.91
CA GLY A 120 7.47 12.92 9.23
C GLY A 120 6.77 13.83 8.22
N SER A 121 7.58 14.72 7.64
CA SER A 121 7.17 15.80 6.75
C SER A 121 7.63 15.63 5.31
N ASP A 122 8.32 14.52 5.02
CA ASP A 122 9.03 14.30 3.77
C ASP A 122 9.12 12.81 3.44
N LEU A 123 9.09 12.51 2.14
CA LEU A 123 9.31 11.17 1.61
C LEU A 123 10.82 10.89 1.56
N ARG A 124 11.30 9.95 2.36
CA ARG A 124 12.69 9.46 2.33
C ARG A 124 12.73 8.05 1.76
N LEU A 125 13.54 7.86 0.72
CA LEU A 125 13.84 6.56 0.10
C LEU A 125 15.25 6.14 0.45
#